data_AF-A0A7I7XQ63-F1
#
_entry.id   AF-A0A7I7XQ63-F1
#
_cell.length_a   1.000
_cell.length_b   1.000
_cell.length_c   1.000
_cell.angle_alpha   90.00
_cell.angle_beta   90.00
_cell.angle_gamma   90.00
#
_symmetry.space_group_name_H-M   'P 1'
#
loop_
_entity.id
_entity.type
_entity.pdbx_description
1 polymer ?
#
loop_
_entity_poly.entity_id
_entity_poly.type
_entity_poly.pdbx_seq_one_letter_code
_entity_poly.pdbx_strand_id
1 'polypeptide(L)'
;MVSRRLIRTRKGYAEPGPPESCPAGHPLRGPRRVLVGTQQCARCADLGVGSHRSYTCQTCWRTIYDPAPTPECSFVAFDGRPVPTDDQ
;
A
#
# COMPACT_ATOMS: atom_id res chain seq x y z
N MET A 1 -7.14 -7.58 -13.86
CA MET A 1 -7.88 -6.67 -12.95
C MET A 1 -7.66 -7.15 -11.51
N VAL A 2 -6.70 -6.60 -10.78
CA VAL A 2 -6.60 -6.84 -9.32
C VAL A 2 -7.36 -5.70 -8.65
N SER A 3 -8.69 -5.80 -8.67
CA SER A 3 -9.53 -5.04 -7.75
C SER A 3 -9.08 -5.43 -6.34
N ARG A 4 -8.80 -4.45 -5.46
CA ARG A 4 -8.61 -4.71 -4.03
C ARG A 4 -9.83 -5.46 -3.53
N ARG A 5 -9.70 -6.77 -3.40
CA ARG A 5 -10.84 -7.64 -3.14
C ARG A 5 -11.34 -7.33 -1.75
N LEU A 6 -12.48 -6.63 -1.68
CA LEU A 6 -13.10 -6.36 -0.40
C LEU A 6 -13.46 -7.69 0.27
N ILE A 7 -13.15 -7.80 1.55
CA ILE A 7 -13.51 -8.95 2.36
C ILE A 7 -14.92 -8.76 2.92
N ARG A 8 -15.72 -9.83 2.88
CA ARG A 8 -17.07 -9.82 3.46
C ARG A 8 -16.95 -9.91 4.98
N THR A 9 -17.53 -8.95 5.67
CA THR A 9 -17.63 -8.88 7.13
C THR A 9 -19.09 -8.94 7.58
N ARG A 10 -19.32 -9.04 8.89
CA ARG A 10 -20.68 -8.94 9.45
C ARG A 10 -21.34 -7.58 9.23
N LYS A 11 -20.56 -6.52 8.97
CA LYS A 11 -21.02 -5.13 8.81
C LYS A 11 -21.02 -4.67 7.34
N GLY A 12 -20.86 -5.59 6.39
CA GLY A 12 -20.70 -5.27 4.97
C GLY A 12 -19.31 -5.63 4.46
N TYR A 13 -18.80 -4.88 3.49
CA TYR A 13 -17.50 -5.14 2.87
C TYR A 13 -16.45 -4.18 3.39
N ALA A 14 -15.23 -4.68 3.61
CA ALA A 14 -14.10 -3.88 4.07
C ALA A 14 -12.88 -4.13 3.20
N GLU A 15 -12.00 -3.13 3.08
CA GLU A 15 -10.65 -3.39 2.57
C GLU A 15 -9.93 -4.35 3.51
N PRO A 16 -9.08 -5.26 2.98
CA PRO A 16 -8.21 -6.05 3.83
C PRO A 16 -7.31 -5.12 4.65
N GLY A 17 -7.13 -5.45 5.93
CA GLY A 17 -6.22 -4.72 6.80
C GLY A 17 -4.75 -4.98 6.45
N PRO A 18 -3.82 -4.33 7.17
CA PRO A 18 -2.39 -4.59 7.02
C PRO A 18 -2.06 -6.09 7.22
N PRO A 19 -0.95 -6.58 6.65
CA PRO A 19 -0.41 -7.89 7.02
C PRO A 19 -0.11 -7.95 8.53
N GLU A 20 0.08 -9.16 9.06
CA GLU A 20 0.29 -9.35 10.50
C GLU A 20 1.60 -8.72 10.99
N SER A 21 2.65 -8.82 10.18
CA SER A 21 3.99 -8.33 10.48
C SER A 21 4.64 -7.63 9.29
N CYS A 22 5.64 -6.80 9.59
CA CYS A 22 6.50 -6.19 8.58
C CYS A 22 7.59 -7.18 8.12
N PRO A 23 8.35 -6.88 7.04
CA PRO A 23 9.43 -7.76 6.57
C PRO A 23 10.54 -8.02 7.61
N ALA A 24 10.67 -7.17 8.62
CA ALA A 24 11.59 -7.35 9.74
C ALA A 24 10.97 -8.08 10.95
N GLY A 25 9.73 -8.58 10.85
CA GLY A 25 9.06 -9.35 11.90
C GLY A 25 8.27 -8.55 12.93
N HIS A 26 8.33 -7.21 12.93
CA HIS A 26 7.53 -6.41 13.88
C HIS A 26 6.02 -6.52 13.60
N PRO A 27 5.17 -6.61 14.62
CA PRO A 27 3.72 -6.67 14.45
C PRO A 27 3.16 -5.36 13.90
N LEU A 28 2.29 -5.44 12.89
CA LEU A 28 1.63 -4.29 12.26
C LEU A 28 0.17 -4.13 12.67
N ARG A 29 -0.48 -5.20 13.15
CA ARG A 29 -1.85 -5.13 13.66
C ARG A 29 -1.86 -4.53 15.07
N GLY A 30 -2.84 -3.67 15.33
CA GLY A 30 -3.05 -3.02 16.63
C GLY A 30 -2.82 -1.50 16.61
N PRO A 31 -3.14 -0.81 17.71
CA PRO A 31 -3.10 0.65 17.77
C PRO A 31 -1.67 1.16 17.62
N ARG A 32 -1.48 2.17 16.77
CA ARG A 32 -0.21 2.91 16.58
C ARG A 32 0.99 2.04 16.16
N ARG A 33 0.75 0.93 15.45
CA ARG A 33 1.82 0.03 14.95
C ARG A 33 2.18 0.26 13.48
N VAL A 34 1.23 0.79 12.71
CA VAL A 34 1.33 0.95 11.26
C VAL A 34 0.79 2.33 10.86
N LEU A 35 1.46 2.99 9.92
CA LEU A 35 0.88 4.10 9.17
C LEU A 35 0.29 3.54 7.88
N VAL A 36 -0.99 3.78 7.67
CA VAL A 36 -1.67 3.31 6.47
C VAL A 36 -1.89 4.47 5.52
N GLY A 37 -1.31 4.38 4.33
CA GLY A 37 -1.36 5.42 3.31
C GLY A 37 -1.78 4.89 1.95
N THR A 38 -1.70 5.77 0.96
CA THR A 38 -1.94 5.47 -0.45
C THR A 38 -0.81 6.04 -1.27
N GLN A 39 -0.15 5.19 -2.06
CA GLN A 39 0.89 5.57 -3.02
C GLN A 39 0.29 5.61 -4.43
N GLN A 40 0.35 6.78 -5.07
CA GLN A 40 -0.13 6.94 -6.44
C GLN A 40 0.86 6.29 -7.42
N CYS A 41 0.32 5.64 -8.44
CA CYS A 41 1.09 4.99 -9.49
C CYS A 41 0.43 5.26 -10.84
N ALA A 42 1.11 6.02 -11.71
CA ALA A 42 0.59 6.37 -13.04
C ALA A 42 0.34 5.12 -13.88
N ARG A 43 1.30 4.17 -13.88
CA ARG A 43 1.17 2.92 -14.63
C ARG A 43 -0.03 2.08 -14.16
N CYS A 44 -0.22 1.93 -12.86
CA CYS A 44 -1.36 1.16 -12.35
C CYS A 44 -2.68 1.88 -12.59
N ALA A 45 -2.70 3.22 -12.61
CA ALA A 45 -3.87 3.99 -13.02
C ALA A 45 -4.24 3.73 -14.50
N ASP A 46 -3.27 3.76 -15.42
CA ASP A 46 -3.48 3.47 -16.85
C ASP A 46 -4.05 2.06 -17.09
N LEU A 47 -3.66 1.11 -16.25
CA LEU A 47 -4.14 -0.28 -16.29
C LEU A 47 -5.49 -0.49 -15.58
N GLY A 48 -6.10 0.57 -15.04
CA GLY A 48 -7.35 0.50 -14.27
C GLY A 48 -7.22 -0.21 -12.92
N VAL A 49 -5.99 -0.41 -12.42
CA VAL A 49 -5.70 -0.98 -11.10
C VAL A 49 -5.75 0.10 -10.02
N GLY A 50 -5.35 1.34 -10.36
CA GLY A 50 -5.36 2.50 -9.47
C GLY A 50 -4.10 2.63 -8.62
N SER A 51 -4.27 3.00 -7.35
CA SER A 51 -3.16 3.27 -6.40
C SER A 51 -2.78 2.05 -5.54
N HIS A 52 -1.57 2.05 -4.97
CA HIS A 52 -1.15 1.05 -3.98
C HIS A 52 -1.54 1.52 -2.56
N ARG A 53 -2.06 0.62 -1.70
CA ARG A 53 -2.05 0.91 -0.25
C ARG A 53 -0.64 0.79 0.23
N SER A 54 -0.23 1.66 1.14
CA SER A 54 1.04 1.53 1.86
C SER A 54 0.78 1.19 3.33
N TYR A 55 1.60 0.28 3.86
CA TYR A 55 1.62 -0.10 5.27
C TYR A 55 3.03 0.10 5.80
N THR A 56 3.27 1.22 6.47
CA THR A 56 4.60 1.59 6.97
C THR A 56 4.71 1.18 8.44
N CYS A 57 5.71 0.36 8.76
CA CYS A 57 5.99 -0.04 10.13
C CYS A 57 6.46 1.15 10.97
N GLN A 58 5.80 1.45 12.09
CA GLN A 58 6.23 2.55 12.96
C GLN A 58 7.47 2.21 13.81
N THR A 59 7.95 0.96 13.79
CA THR A 59 9.18 0.55 14.48
C THR A 59 10.42 0.70 13.60
N CYS A 60 10.37 0.21 12.36
CA CYS A 60 11.55 0.16 11.47
C CYS A 60 11.38 0.92 10.15
N TRP A 61 10.26 1.61 9.96
CA TRP A 61 9.96 2.47 8.82
C TRP A 61 9.94 1.80 7.44
N ARG A 62 10.02 0.46 7.39
CA ARG A 62 9.81 -0.29 6.15
C ARG A 62 8.35 -0.24 5.72
N THR A 63 8.14 -0.06 4.42
CA THR A 63 6.82 0.05 3.80
C THR A 63 6.50 -1.19 2.98
N ILE A 64 5.27 -1.69 3.12
CA ILE A 64 4.69 -2.73 2.26
C ILE A 64 3.66 -2.07 1.37
N TYR A 65 3.65 -2.41 0.07
CA TYR A 65 2.64 -1.94 -0.88
C TYR A 65 1.66 -3.05 -1.25
N ASP A 66 0.38 -2.69 -1.41
CA ASP A 66 -0.68 -3.58 -1.89
C ASP A 66 -1.49 -2.93 -3.03
N PRO A 67 -1.45 -3.46 -4.26
CA PRO A 67 -0.67 -4.64 -4.67
C PRO A 67 0.84 -4.42 -4.54
N ALA A 68 1.63 -5.49 -4.52
CA ALA A 68 3.09 -5.38 -4.53
C ALA A 68 3.55 -4.61 -5.79
N PRO A 69 4.58 -3.75 -5.70
CA PRO A 69 5.08 -3.05 -6.86
C PRO A 69 5.74 -4.02 -7.84
N THR A 70 5.62 -3.71 -9.12
CA THR A 70 6.34 -4.39 -10.20
C THR A 70 7.35 -3.41 -10.82
N PRO A 71 8.34 -3.88 -11.60
CA PRO A 71 9.32 -2.99 -12.25
C PRO A 71 8.68 -1.93 -13.17
N GLU A 72 7.45 -2.15 -13.64
CA GLU A 72 6.72 -1.21 -14.49
C GLU A 72 5.99 -0.12 -13.69
N CYS A 73 5.93 -0.23 -12.36
CA CYS A 73 5.27 0.76 -11.53
C CYS A 73 5.99 2.11 -11.64
N SER A 74 5.19 3.17 -11.83
CA SER A 74 5.68 4.55 -11.93
C SER A 74 5.02 5.36 -10.82
N PHE A 75 5.71 5.45 -9.68
CA PHE A 75 5.19 6.17 -8.52
C PHE A 75 5.27 7.68 -8.72
N VAL A 76 4.16 8.33 -8.38
CA VAL A 76 3.98 9.77 -8.50
C VAL A 76 3.50 10.35 -7.18
N ALA A 77 3.81 11.61 -6.94
CA ALA A 77 3.20 12.40 -5.90
C ALA A 77 1.69 12.54 -6.17
N PHE A 78 0.94 12.98 -5.16
CA PHE A 78 -0.51 13.13 -5.29
C PHE A 78 -0.93 14.08 -6.43
N ASP A 79 -0.09 15.07 -6.74
CA ASP A 79 -0.30 16.02 -7.84
C ASP A 79 0.28 15.55 -9.19
N GLY A 80 0.70 14.28 -9.29
CA GLY A 80 1.18 13.66 -10.53
C GLY A 80 2.66 13.90 -10.85
N ARG A 81 3.40 14.66 -10.03
CA ARG A 81 4.84 14.82 -10.21
C ARG A 81 5.59 13.49 -9.94
N PRO A 82 6.69 13.19 -10.63
CA PRO A 82 7.49 12.00 -10.33
C PRO A 82 8.03 12.02 -8.88
N VAL A 83 8.01 10.87 -8.20
CA VAL A 83 8.70 10.70 -6.91
C VAL A 83 10.16 10.30 -7.18
N PRO A 84 11.16 10.91 -6.55
CA PRO A 84 12.55 10.49 -6.65
C PRO A 84 12.72 9.01 -6.32
N THR A 85 13.58 8.31 -7.06
CA THR A 85 13.81 6.86 -6.89
C THR A 85 14.64 6.51 -5.65
N ASP A 86 15.30 7.50 -5.04
CA ASP A 86 16.24 7.29 -3.93
C ASP A 86 15.53 7.19 -2.55
N ASP A 87 14.23 7.48 -2.51
CA ASP A 87 13.39 7.46 -1.30
C ASP A 87 12.55 6.17 -1.15
N GLN A 88 12.79 5.14 -2.00
CA GLN A 88 12.02 3.89 -2.03
C GLN A 88 12.72 2.68 -1.42
#